data_AF-A0A1Y6IW09-F1
#
_entry.id   AF-A0A1Y6IW09-F1
#
_cell.length_a   1.000
_cell.length_b   1.000
_cell.length_c   1.000
_cell.angle_alpha   90.00
_cell.angle_beta   90.00
_cell.angle_gamma   90.00
#
_symmetry.space_group_name_H-M   'P 1'
#
loop_
_entity.id
_entity.type
_entity.pdbx_description
1 polymer ?
#
loop_
_entity_poly.entity_id
_entity_poly.type
_entity_poly.pdbx_seq_one_letter_code
_entity_poly.pdbx_strand_id
1 'polypeptide(L)'
;MKIIHDHLYQGIHFLAFPVSNTDQDGHTINPDLSAEFLQAAYQDERWSEIRRRRDLLIARTDWTQTIDSPVTDEKQKAFSAYRQILRDIPQTYSDPDEVVWPEQPETHH
;
A
#
# COMPACT_ATOMS: atom_id res chain seq x y z
N MET A 1 -11.07 11.74 8.55
CA MET A 1 -9.82 12.28 9.13
C MET A 1 -8.70 11.32 8.79
N LYS A 2 -7.53 11.80 8.34
CA LYS A 2 -6.36 10.94 8.13
C LYS A 2 -5.76 10.57 9.49
N ILE A 3 -5.46 9.29 9.68
CA ILE A 3 -4.98 8.72 10.94
C ILE A 3 -3.77 7.84 10.62
N ILE A 4 -2.74 7.94 11.45
CA ILE A 4 -1.60 7.03 11.49
C ILE A 4 -1.98 5.93 12.48
N HIS A 5 -2.08 4.67 12.03
CA HIS A 5 -2.65 3.58 12.81
C HIS A 5 -1.65 2.99 13.78
N ASP A 6 -0.82 2.04 13.35
CA ASP A 6 0.17 1.37 14.18
C ASP A 6 1.48 1.38 13.41
N HIS A 7 2.23 2.46 13.59
CA HIS A 7 3.39 2.75 12.75
C HIS A 7 4.52 3.41 13.54
N LEU A 8 5.74 2.91 13.33
CA LEU A 8 6.96 3.48 13.90
C LEU A 8 7.64 4.36 12.86
N TYR A 9 7.67 5.66 13.10
CA TYR A 9 8.32 6.62 12.20
C TYR A 9 9.37 7.44 12.95
N GLN A 10 10.62 7.35 12.49
CA GLN A 10 11.79 8.04 13.06
C GLN A 10 11.91 7.90 14.60
N GLY A 11 11.57 6.73 15.14
CA GLY A 11 11.66 6.42 16.58
C GLY A 11 10.44 6.81 17.40
N ILE A 12 9.40 7.41 16.78
CA ILE A 12 8.12 7.71 17.42
C ILE A 12 7.10 6.65 16.97
N HIS A 13 6.48 5.99 17.94
CA HIS A 13 5.41 5.03 17.70
C HIS A 13 4.06 5.73 17.75
N PHE A 14 3.31 5.63 16.66
CA PHE A 14 1.97 6.17 16.53
C PHE A 14 0.94 5.06 16.72
N LEU A 15 -0.09 5.37 17.51
CA LEU A 15 -1.24 4.51 17.77
C LEU A 15 -2.54 5.30 17.58
N ALA A 16 -3.21 5.09 16.45
CA ALA A 16 -4.43 5.78 16.03
C ALA A 16 -4.31 7.32 16.16
N PHE A 17 -3.17 7.88 15.75
CA PHE A 17 -2.86 9.30 15.91
C PHE A 17 -3.36 10.13 14.71
N PRO A 18 -4.14 11.20 14.91
CA PRO A 18 -4.65 12.01 13.81
C PRO A 18 -3.54 12.85 13.17
N VAL A 19 -3.48 12.82 11.84
CA VAL A 19 -2.48 13.61 11.08
C VAL A 19 -2.68 15.11 11.27
N SER A 20 -3.90 15.56 11.61
CA SER A 20 -4.18 16.97 11.91
C SER A 20 -3.53 17.46 13.21
N ASN A 21 -3.02 16.55 14.06
CA ASN A 21 -2.52 16.86 15.39
C ASN A 21 -3.55 17.54 16.31
N THR A 22 -4.84 17.32 16.06
CA THR A 22 -5.93 17.93 16.82
C THR A 22 -6.87 16.89 17.38
N ASP A 23 -7.37 17.11 18.59
CA ASP A 23 -8.43 16.31 19.19
C ASP A 23 -9.82 16.64 18.59
N GLN A 24 -10.87 16.09 19.20
CA GLN A 24 -12.26 16.31 18.76
C GLN A 24 -12.75 17.76 18.97
N ASP A 25 -12.13 18.48 19.91
CA ASP A 25 -12.44 19.87 20.25
C ASP A 25 -11.55 20.87 19.46
N GLY A 26 -10.59 20.37 18.68
CA GLY A 26 -9.68 21.16 17.86
C GLY A 26 -8.41 21.60 18.57
N HIS A 27 -8.14 21.09 19.78
CA HIS A 27 -6.93 21.41 20.51
C HIS A 27 -5.75 20.57 20.03
N THR A 28 -4.56 21.17 19.98
CA THR A 28 -3.33 20.48 19.60
C THR A 28 -3.02 19.35 20.58
N ILE A 29 -2.86 18.13 20.07
CA ILE A 29 -2.58 16.93 20.88
C ILE A 29 -1.12 16.92 21.33
N ASN A 30 -0.19 17.15 20.41
CA ASN A 30 1.24 17.15 20.71
C ASN A 30 1.94 18.34 20.03
N PRO A 31 2.31 19.40 20.77
CA PRO A 31 2.94 20.59 20.19
C PRO A 31 4.36 20.34 19.62
N ASP A 32 5.01 19.25 20.02
CA ASP A 32 6.35 18.90 19.53
C ASP A 32 6.33 18.25 18.15
N LEU A 33 5.15 17.83 17.67
CA LEU A 33 4.97 17.21 16.36
C LEU A 33 4.46 18.23 15.33
N SER A 34 5.27 18.49 14.30
CA SER A 34 4.85 19.35 13.20
C SER A 34 3.88 18.64 12.25
N ALA A 35 3.09 19.43 11.53
CA ALA A 35 2.17 18.90 10.51
C ALA A 35 2.93 18.15 9.40
N GLU A 36 4.10 18.66 9.00
CA GLU A 36 4.95 18.01 8.00
C GLU A 36 5.46 16.66 8.48
N PHE A 37 5.87 16.56 9.75
CA PHE A 37 6.34 15.31 10.34
C PHE A 37 5.23 14.25 10.35
N LEU A 38 4.02 14.63 10.79
CA LEU A 38 2.85 13.75 10.81
C LEU A 38 2.42 13.35 9.40
N GLN A 39 2.49 14.27 8.44
CA GLN A 39 2.18 13.98 7.05
C GLN A 39 3.19 12.99 6.44
N ALA A 40 4.47 13.12 6.78
CA ALA A 40 5.51 12.19 6.36
C ALA A 40 5.36 10.81 7.02
N ALA A 41 5.05 10.74 8.31
CA ALA A 41 4.76 9.51 9.03
C ALA A 41 3.56 8.77 8.43
N TYR A 42 2.48 9.51 8.12
CA TYR A 42 1.33 8.98 7.41
C TYR A 42 1.71 8.43 6.03
N GLN A 43 2.40 9.21 5.19
CA GLN A 43 2.79 8.72 3.87
C GLN A 43 3.65 7.46 3.94
N ASP A 44 4.58 7.37 4.90
CA ASP A 44 5.42 6.20 5.10
C ASP A 44 4.62 4.95 5.51
N GLU A 45 3.65 5.11 6.41
CA GLU A 45 2.69 4.04 6.76
C GLU A 45 1.92 3.58 5.51
N ARG A 46 1.29 4.51 4.79
CA ARG A 46 0.47 4.21 3.61
C ARG A 46 1.29 3.49 2.54
N TRP A 47 2.51 3.93 2.28
CA TRP A 47 3.43 3.27 1.35
C TRP A 47 3.85 1.87 1.82
N SER A 48 4.06 1.70 3.12
CA SER A 48 4.35 0.39 3.71
C SER A 48 3.19 -0.59 3.53
N GLU A 49 1.96 -0.13 3.72
CA GLU A 49 0.76 -0.93 3.43
C GLU A 49 0.63 -1.30 1.95
N ILE A 50 0.89 -0.36 1.04
CA ILE A 50 0.86 -0.61 -0.41
C ILE A 50 1.89 -1.67 -0.78
N ARG A 51 3.13 -1.56 -0.29
CA ARG A 51 4.17 -2.58 -0.53
C ARG A 51 3.74 -3.95 -0.01
N ARG A 52 3.17 -4.01 1.20
CA ARG A 52 2.65 -5.26 1.78
C ARG A 52 1.53 -5.87 0.93
N ARG A 53 0.59 -5.05 0.45
CA ARG A 53 -0.51 -5.51 -0.42
C ARG A 53 0.00 -5.97 -1.77
N ARG A 54 0.95 -5.26 -2.38
CA ARG A 54 1.64 -5.68 -3.61
C ARG A 54 2.25 -7.06 -3.43
N ASP A 55 3.04 -7.24 -2.38
CA ASP A 55 3.75 -8.49 -2.13
C ASP A 55 2.77 -9.66 -1.93
N LEU A 56 1.66 -9.41 -1.22
CA LEU A 56 0.57 -10.38 -1.07
C LEU A 56 -0.07 -10.78 -2.40
N LEU A 57 -0.38 -9.81 -3.28
CA LEU A 57 -1.00 -10.10 -4.58
C LEU A 57 -0.05 -10.83 -5.53
N ILE A 58 1.24 -10.46 -5.52
CA ILE A 58 2.29 -11.16 -6.26
C ILE A 58 2.43 -12.60 -5.76
N ALA A 59 2.45 -12.82 -4.44
CA ALA A 59 2.56 -14.16 -3.86
C ALA A 59 1.33 -15.04 -4.17
N ARG A 60 0.11 -14.48 -4.09
CA ARG A 60 -1.14 -15.19 -4.41
C ARG A 60 -1.24 -15.65 -5.86
N THR A 61 -0.56 -14.96 -6.76
CA THR A 61 -0.56 -15.27 -8.20
C THR A 61 0.75 -15.94 -8.65
N ASP A 62 1.66 -16.27 -7.73
CA ASP A 62 2.97 -16.79 -8.09
C ASP A 62 2.90 -18.16 -8.77
N TRP A 63 1.99 -19.02 -8.28
CA TRP A 63 1.73 -20.35 -8.86
C TRP A 63 1.35 -20.32 -10.34
N THR A 64 0.80 -19.21 -10.83
CA THR A 64 0.41 -19.09 -12.25
C THR A 64 1.61 -19.03 -13.20
N GLN A 65 2.80 -18.72 -12.68
CA GLN A 65 4.03 -18.51 -13.45
C GLN A 65 4.93 -19.75 -13.50
N THR A 66 4.54 -20.85 -12.87
CA THR A 66 5.29 -22.11 -12.95
C THR A 66 4.98 -22.82 -14.28
N ILE A 67 5.91 -23.66 -14.74
CA ILE A 67 5.73 -24.44 -15.98
C ILE A 67 4.62 -25.50 -15.85
N ASP A 68 4.38 -25.99 -14.64
CA ASP A 68 3.33 -26.98 -14.33
C ASP A 68 1.99 -26.32 -13.96
N SER A 69 1.85 -25.01 -14.18
CA SER A 69 0.63 -24.29 -13.85
C SER A 69 -0.55 -24.80 -14.70
N PRO A 70 -1.74 -25.03 -14.10
CA PRO A 70 -2.92 -25.49 -14.85
C PRO A 70 -3.58 -24.41 -15.72
N VAL A 71 -3.03 -23.18 -15.77
CA VAL A 71 -3.57 -22.09 -16.61
C VAL A 71 -3.00 -22.17 -18.03
N THR A 72 -3.74 -21.65 -19.02
CA THR A 72 -3.25 -21.58 -20.40
C THR A 72 -2.11 -20.57 -20.56
N ASP A 73 -1.34 -20.68 -21.63
CA ASP A 73 -0.25 -19.74 -21.95
C ASP A 73 -0.74 -18.28 -22.04
N GLU A 74 -1.95 -18.06 -22.58
CA GLU A 74 -2.55 -16.73 -22.66
C GLU A 74 -2.82 -16.15 -21.26
N LYS A 75 -3.33 -16.99 -20.34
CA LYS A 75 -3.58 -16.58 -18.96
C LYS A 75 -2.27 -16.37 -18.21
N GLN A 76 -1.26 -17.22 -18.41
CA GLN A 76 0.06 -17.02 -17.83
C GLN A 76 0.63 -15.66 -18.21
N LYS A 77 0.57 -15.28 -19.50
CA LYS A 77 0.98 -13.95 -19.98
C LYS A 77 0.16 -12.81 -19.36
N ALA A 78 -1.16 -12.98 -19.23
CA ALA A 78 -2.02 -12.00 -18.56
C ALA A 78 -1.61 -11.79 -17.08
N PHE A 79 -1.30 -12.87 -16.36
CA PHE A 79 -0.76 -12.81 -15.01
C PHE A 79 0.65 -12.19 -14.95
N SER A 80 1.51 -12.43 -15.94
CA SER A 80 2.82 -11.78 -16.02
C SER A 80 2.66 -10.26 -16.15
N ALA A 81 1.77 -9.80 -17.04
CA ALA A 81 1.46 -8.37 -17.22
C ALA A 81 0.85 -7.76 -15.95
N TYR A 82 -0.12 -8.44 -15.34
CA TYR A 82 -0.71 -8.04 -14.07
C TYR A 82 0.35 -7.87 -12.96
N ARG A 83 1.23 -8.86 -12.78
CA ARG A 83 2.32 -8.79 -11.79
C ARG A 83 3.31 -7.68 -12.09
N GLN A 84 3.53 -7.34 -13.36
CA GLN A 84 4.38 -6.21 -13.73
C GLN A 84 3.74 -4.89 -13.28
N ILE A 85 2.46 -4.66 -13.58
CA ILE A 85 1.73 -3.47 -13.12
C ILE A 85 1.80 -3.35 -11.60
N LEU A 86 1.63 -4.45 -10.86
CA LEU A 86 1.76 -4.44 -9.40
C LEU A 86 3.15 -3.98 -8.93
N ARG A 87 4.23 -4.44 -9.57
CA ARG A 87 5.60 -4.03 -9.22
C ARG A 87 5.84 -2.55 -9.48
N ASP A 88 5.21 -2.01 -10.50
CA ASP A 88 5.39 -0.63 -10.94
C ASP A 88 4.58 0.37 -10.08
N ILE A 89 3.62 -0.08 -9.27
CA ILE A 89 2.78 0.80 -8.42
C ILE A 89 3.61 1.79 -7.59
N PRO A 90 4.62 1.38 -6.78
CA PRO A 90 5.37 2.33 -5.95
C PRO A 90 6.22 3.34 -6.75
N GLN A 91 6.41 3.13 -8.05
CA GLN A 91 7.15 4.04 -8.94
C GLN A 91 6.21 4.89 -9.81
N THR A 92 4.97 4.43 -10.01
CA THR A 92 3.98 5.09 -10.87
C THR A 92 3.23 6.20 -10.14
N TYR A 93 3.01 6.04 -8.84
CA TYR A 93 2.22 6.97 -8.03
C TYR A 93 3.12 7.80 -7.12
N SER A 94 2.82 9.11 -7.02
CA SER A 94 3.47 10.01 -6.06
C SER A 94 2.70 10.10 -4.73
N ASP A 95 1.39 9.87 -4.75
CA ASP A 95 0.54 9.84 -3.55
C ASP A 95 0.00 8.41 -3.33
N PRO A 96 0.24 7.80 -2.15
CA PRO A 96 -0.27 6.47 -1.84
C PRO A 96 -1.81 6.40 -1.78
N ASP A 97 -2.50 7.50 -1.49
CA ASP A 97 -3.96 7.53 -1.42
C ASP A 97 -4.62 7.53 -2.81
N GLU A 98 -3.84 7.77 -3.87
CA GLU A 98 -4.30 7.76 -5.28
C GLU A 98 -4.06 6.41 -5.98
N VAL A 99 -3.43 5.44 -5.31
CA VAL A 99 -3.09 4.15 -5.92
C VAL A 99 -4.35 3.40 -6.36
N VAL A 100 -4.41 3.11 -7.66
CA VAL A 100 -5.42 2.24 -8.26
C VAL A 100 -4.81 0.86 -8.49
N TRP A 101 -5.48 -0.17 -7.99
CA TRP A 101 -5.02 -1.56 -8.14
C TRP A 101 -5.54 -2.16 -9.45
N PRO A 102 -4.70 -2.85 -10.23
CA PRO A 102 -5.16 -3.54 -11.43
C PRO A 102 -6.16 -4.65 -11.06
N GLU A 103 -7.10 -4.91 -11.96
CA GLU A 103 -8.01 -6.05 -11.85
C GLU A 103 -7.24 -7.36 -12.07
N GLN A 104 -7.48 -8.34 -11.20
CA GLN A 104 -6.81 -9.63 -11.30
C GLN A 104 -7.37 -10.43 -12.47
N PRO A 105 -6.53 -11.06 -13.32
CA PRO A 105 -6.99 -11.95 -14.36
C PRO A 105 -7.76 -13.16 -13.79
N GLU A 106 -8.79 -13.60 -14.51
CA GLU A 106 -9.50 -14.83 -14.17
C GLU A 106 -8.68 -16.09 -14.52
N THR A 107 -8.73 -17.09 -13.66
CA THR A 107 -7.99 -18.36 -13.84
C THR A 107 -8.76 -19.41 -14.65
N HIS A 108 -10.04 -19.20 -14.94
CA HIS A 108 -10.91 -20.13 -15.66
C HIS A 108 -11.53 -19.44 -16.90
N HIS A 109 -12.25 -20.23 -17.70
CA HIS A 109 -13.10 -19.79 -18.82
C HIS A 109 -14.57 -19.79 -18.43
#